data_AF-A0A7S3RPH0-F1
#
_entry.id   AF-A0A7S3RPH0-F1
#
_cell.length_a   1.000
_cell.length_b   1.000
_cell.length_c   1.000
_cell.angle_alpha   90.00
_cell.angle_beta   90.00
_cell.angle_gamma   90.00
#
_symmetry.space_group_name_H-M   'P 1'
#
loop_
_entity.id
_entity.type
_entity.pdbx_description
1 polymer ?
#
loop_
_entity_poly.entity_id
_entity_poly.type
_entity_poly.pdbx_seq_one_letter_code
_entity_poly.pdbx_strand_id
1 'polypeptide(L)'
;KDYARASNYDIGGSSLLGFALGLRPSKDSFWTQRPSSGDLPHYPDKNPGTNCELNTIIATLSTGPVGIADKAGNTNKTLVLRSVRPDGLILQPDKPATYIDLMLLQHAPLLVGLRAPPPGHVWTTYSDVAVSQRSSATRQLW
;
A
#
# COMPACT_ATOMS: atom_id res chain seq x y z
N LYS A 1 -11.79 16.57 -2.83
CA LYS A 1 -12.47 15.39 -2.25
C LYS A 1 -11.73 14.16 -2.73
N ASP A 2 -10.92 13.56 -1.84
CA ASP A 2 -9.85 12.60 -2.17
C ASP A 2 -10.28 11.16 -1.92
N TYR A 3 -10.86 10.92 -0.74
CA TYR A 3 -11.18 9.57 -0.27
C TYR A 3 -11.97 8.72 -1.26
N ALA A 4 -12.95 9.30 -1.98
CA ALA A 4 -13.87 8.59 -2.88
C ALA A 4 -13.48 8.56 -4.38
N ARG A 5 -12.26 8.95 -4.74
CA ARG A 5 -11.81 8.92 -6.13
C ARG A 5 -11.26 7.55 -6.55
N ALA A 6 -11.69 7.07 -7.72
CA ALA A 6 -11.17 5.84 -8.35
C ALA A 6 -9.63 5.76 -8.41
N SER A 7 -8.92 6.90 -8.40
CA SER A 7 -7.46 7.00 -8.41
C SER A 7 -6.82 7.21 -7.02
N ASN A 8 -7.56 7.13 -5.91
CA ASN A 8 -7.00 7.34 -4.56
C ASN A 8 -5.98 6.26 -4.14
N TYR A 9 -5.96 5.11 -4.82
CA TYR A 9 -4.89 4.13 -4.64
C TYR A 9 -3.55 4.63 -5.21
N ASP A 10 -3.57 5.63 -6.09
CA ASP A 10 -2.44 5.99 -6.93
C ASP A 10 -1.50 7.00 -6.25
N ILE A 11 -0.64 6.47 -5.38
CA ILE A 11 0.35 7.24 -4.60
C ILE A 11 1.79 6.99 -5.07
N GLY A 12 2.02 6.25 -6.16
CA GLY A 12 3.36 5.78 -6.53
C GLY A 12 4.34 6.91 -6.86
N GLY A 13 3.87 7.97 -7.52
CA GLY A 13 4.68 9.17 -7.81
C GLY A 13 4.95 10.04 -6.59
N SER A 14 3.94 10.30 -5.76
CA SER A 14 4.10 11.08 -4.52
C SER A 14 4.97 10.34 -3.50
N SER A 15 4.85 9.02 -3.42
CA SER A 15 5.68 8.17 -2.57
C SER A 15 7.15 8.17 -3.00
N LEU A 16 7.43 8.24 -4.30
CA LEU A 16 8.80 8.38 -4.81
C LEU A 16 9.43 9.69 -4.32
N LEU A 17 8.71 10.80 -4.46
CA LEU A 17 9.18 12.10 -3.98
C LEU A 17 9.36 12.11 -2.45
N GLY A 18 8.37 11.60 -1.71
CA GLY A 18 8.45 11.52 -0.25
C GLY A 18 9.67 10.72 0.22
N PHE A 19 9.90 9.56 -0.38
CA PHE A 19 11.06 8.72 -0.07
C PHE A 19 12.39 9.40 -0.42
N ALA A 20 12.47 10.09 -1.56
CA ALA A 20 13.66 10.84 -1.96
C ALA A 20 14.03 11.96 -0.97
N LEU A 21 13.04 12.49 -0.25
CA LEU A 21 13.22 13.48 0.83
C LEU A 21 13.49 12.85 2.20
N GLY A 22 13.66 11.53 2.29
CA GLY A 22 13.87 10.80 3.54
C GLY A 22 12.60 10.63 4.39
N LEU A 23 11.41 10.86 3.81
CA LEU A 23 10.13 10.64 4.48
C LEU A 23 9.65 9.21 4.27
N ARG A 24 8.77 8.75 5.18
CA ARG A 24 8.00 7.52 5.01
C ARG A 24 6.60 7.89 4.50
N PRO A 25 6.32 7.76 3.19
CA PRO A 25 5.01 8.11 2.65
C PRO A 25 3.91 7.21 3.21
N SER A 26 2.67 7.63 3.15
CA SER A 26 1.53 6.81 3.58
C SER A 26 0.39 6.96 2.61
N LYS A 27 -0.28 5.84 2.33
CA LYS A 27 -1.64 5.91 1.79
C LYS A 27 -2.55 6.53 2.87
N ASP A 28 -3.56 7.28 2.45
CA ASP A 28 -4.72 7.54 3.30
C ASP A 28 -5.39 6.23 3.74
N SER A 29 -6.24 6.33 4.76
CA SER A 29 -7.04 5.25 5.29
C SER A 29 -7.93 4.58 4.23
N PHE A 30 -8.33 3.34 4.50
CA PHE A 30 -9.16 2.55 3.59
C PHE A 30 -10.17 1.70 4.35
N TRP A 31 -11.19 1.23 3.62
CA TRP A 31 -12.13 0.24 4.14
C TRP A 31 -11.66 -1.18 3.83
N THR A 32 -11.78 -2.06 4.81
CA THR A 32 -11.48 -3.49 4.65
C THR A 32 -12.69 -4.29 4.17
N GLN A 33 -13.86 -3.65 4.15
CA GLN A 33 -15.10 -4.12 3.54
C GLN A 33 -15.83 -2.96 2.89
N ARG A 34 -16.52 -3.23 1.77
CA ARG A 34 -17.32 -2.21 1.12
C ARG A 34 -18.45 -1.74 2.04
N PRO A 35 -18.58 -0.44 2.35
CA PRO A 35 -19.71 0.07 3.12
C PRO A 35 -21.03 -0.13 2.38
N SER A 36 -22.12 -0.22 3.14
CA SER A 36 -23.46 -0.31 2.55
C SER A 36 -23.81 1.00 1.84
N SER A 37 -24.68 0.95 0.83
CA SER A 37 -25.05 2.14 0.02
C SER A 37 -25.58 3.32 0.86
N GLY A 38 -26.20 3.04 2.02
CA GLY A 38 -26.67 4.06 2.96
C GLY A 38 -25.58 4.75 3.79
N ASP A 39 -24.38 4.17 3.87
CA ASP A 39 -23.25 4.74 4.62
C ASP A 39 -22.47 5.78 3.79
N LEU A 40 -22.82 5.96 2.51
CA LEU A 40 -22.09 6.77 1.52
C LEU A 40 -22.91 7.89 0.86
N PRO A 41 -23.73 8.67 1.58
CA PRO A 41 -24.62 9.66 0.98
C PRO A 41 -23.89 10.79 0.22
N HIS A 42 -22.59 10.97 0.46
CA HIS A 42 -21.76 12.00 -0.20
C HIS A 42 -20.71 11.46 -1.18
N TYR A 43 -20.71 10.16 -1.42
CA TYR A 43 -19.73 9.48 -2.27
C TYR A 43 -20.44 8.73 -3.41
N PRO A 44 -20.94 9.48 -4.42
CA PRO A 44 -21.69 8.91 -5.55
C PRO A 44 -20.81 8.07 -6.47
N ASP A 45 -19.50 8.33 -6.46
CA ASP A 45 -18.54 7.70 -7.33
C ASP A 45 -17.96 6.44 -6.71
N LYS A 46 -17.85 5.42 -7.57
CA LYS A 46 -17.26 4.09 -7.33
C LYS A 46 -15.76 4.21 -7.05
N ASN A 47 -15.42 4.78 -5.91
CA ASN A 47 -14.10 4.75 -5.34
C ASN A 47 -13.58 3.31 -5.21
N PRO A 48 -12.25 3.01 -5.20
CA PRO A 48 -11.78 1.65 -4.96
C PRO A 48 -11.98 1.21 -3.51
N GLY A 49 -12.85 1.85 -2.72
CA GLY A 49 -13.60 1.17 -1.66
C GLY A 49 -14.38 -0.07 -2.14
N THR A 50 -14.39 -0.35 -3.46
CA THR A 50 -14.79 -1.64 -4.05
C THR A 50 -13.68 -2.69 -4.08
N ASN A 51 -12.40 -2.30 -4.02
CA ASN A 51 -11.24 -3.20 -4.01
C ASN A 51 -10.44 -2.97 -2.72
N CYS A 52 -10.97 -3.53 -1.64
CA CYS A 52 -10.41 -3.41 -0.29
C CYS A 52 -8.99 -3.99 -0.25
N GLU A 53 -8.76 -5.06 -1.01
CA GLU A 53 -7.50 -5.77 -1.13
C GLU A 53 -6.41 -4.90 -1.75
N LEU A 54 -6.71 -4.21 -2.87
CA LEU A 54 -5.77 -3.29 -3.50
C LEU A 54 -5.35 -2.19 -2.52
N ASN A 55 -6.30 -1.58 -1.82
CA ASN A 55 -5.98 -0.53 -0.86
C ASN A 55 -5.18 -1.04 0.34
N THR A 56 -5.46 -2.26 0.79
CA THR A 56 -4.68 -2.93 1.85
C THR A 56 -3.23 -3.12 1.41
N ILE A 57 -3.01 -3.60 0.18
CA ILE A 57 -1.66 -3.79 -0.38
C ILE A 57 -0.93 -2.44 -0.49
N ILE A 58 -1.58 -1.43 -1.05
CA ILE A 58 -0.99 -0.10 -1.23
C ILE A 58 -0.65 0.54 0.12
N ALA A 59 -1.54 0.46 1.12
CA ALA A 59 -1.28 0.98 2.46
C ALA A 59 -0.07 0.27 3.10
N THR A 60 -0.04 -1.07 3.06
CA THR A 60 1.05 -1.88 3.61
C THR A 60 2.39 -1.53 2.97
N LEU A 61 2.43 -1.41 1.63
CA LEU A 61 3.67 -1.17 0.88
C LEU A 61 4.09 0.31 0.85
N SER A 62 3.35 1.21 1.49
CA SER A 62 3.67 2.64 1.51
C SER A 62 4.75 3.04 2.52
N THR A 63 5.13 2.17 3.47
CA THR A 63 6.09 2.40 4.58
C THR A 63 5.65 3.34 5.71
N GLY A 64 4.55 4.06 5.53
CA GLY A 64 3.91 4.86 6.58
C GLY A 64 2.87 4.09 7.38
N PRO A 65 2.01 4.80 8.13
CA PRO A 65 0.90 4.20 8.86
C PRO A 65 -0.09 3.46 7.94
N VAL A 66 -0.70 2.39 8.44
CA VAL A 66 -1.80 1.66 7.78
C VAL A 66 -3.12 2.05 8.45
N GLY A 67 -3.84 2.99 7.84
CA GLY A 67 -5.10 3.52 8.39
C GLY A 67 -6.32 2.68 8.00
N ILE A 68 -7.08 2.20 8.99
CA ILE A 68 -8.36 1.50 8.77
C ILE A 68 -9.51 2.45 9.09
N ALA A 69 -10.37 2.69 8.11
CA ALA A 69 -11.51 3.62 8.21
C ALA A 69 -12.85 2.90 8.44
N ASP A 70 -12.83 1.61 8.74
CA ASP A 70 -14.04 0.84 8.98
C ASP A 70 -14.81 1.36 10.19
N LYS A 71 -16.13 1.20 10.15
CA LYS A 71 -16.96 1.38 11.34
C LYS A 71 -16.53 0.38 12.42
N ALA A 72 -16.57 0.81 13.67
CA ALA A 72 -16.31 -0.05 14.81
C ALA A 72 -17.18 -1.33 14.74
N GLY A 73 -16.54 -2.49 14.90
CA GLY A 73 -17.18 -3.80 14.80
C GLY A 73 -17.27 -4.40 13.38
N ASN A 74 -16.97 -3.63 12.33
CA ASN A 74 -17.10 -4.09 10.93
C ASN A 74 -15.76 -4.36 10.22
N THR A 75 -14.64 -4.33 10.94
CA THR A 75 -13.32 -4.60 10.35
C THR A 75 -13.16 -6.06 9.92
N ASN A 76 -12.78 -6.28 8.67
CA ASN A 76 -12.34 -7.58 8.15
C ASN A 76 -10.95 -7.93 8.69
N LYS A 77 -10.91 -8.67 9.80
CA LYS A 77 -9.67 -9.11 10.43
C LYS A 77 -8.79 -9.93 9.49
N THR A 78 -9.38 -10.78 8.64
CA THR A 78 -8.62 -11.60 7.70
C THR A 78 -7.80 -10.75 6.75
N LEU A 79 -8.38 -9.65 6.25
CA LEU A 79 -7.68 -8.74 5.36
C LEU A 79 -6.63 -7.90 6.10
N VAL A 80 -6.96 -7.36 7.27
CA VAL A 80 -6.01 -6.59 8.09
C VAL A 80 -4.79 -7.40 8.48
N LEU A 81 -4.97 -8.66 8.86
CA LEU A 81 -3.87 -9.54 9.26
C LEU A 81 -2.92 -9.88 8.10
N ARG A 82 -3.26 -9.55 6.84
CA ARG A 82 -2.32 -9.64 5.71
C ARG A 82 -1.30 -8.51 5.70
N SER A 83 -1.56 -7.42 6.42
CA SER A 83 -0.65 -6.29 6.60
C SER A 83 0.24 -6.42 7.82
N VAL A 84 0.09 -7.47 8.62
CA VAL A 84 0.69 -7.59 9.95
C VAL A 84 1.37 -8.93 10.09
N ARG A 85 2.54 -8.95 10.72
CA ARG A 85 3.29 -10.15 11.08
C ARG A 85 2.67 -10.85 12.30
N PRO A 86 2.97 -12.13 12.54
CA PRO A 86 2.48 -12.84 13.72
C PRO A 86 2.87 -12.22 15.07
N ASP A 87 3.92 -11.40 15.13
CA ASP A 87 4.36 -10.66 16.32
C ASP A 87 3.67 -9.30 16.50
N GLY A 88 2.67 -8.98 15.67
CA GLY A 88 1.88 -7.76 15.76
C GLY A 88 2.50 -6.53 15.10
N LEU A 89 3.65 -6.66 14.45
CA LEU A 89 4.27 -5.56 13.69
C LEU A 89 3.68 -5.46 12.29
N ILE A 90 3.46 -4.24 11.82
CA ILE A 90 3.04 -3.97 10.45
C ILE A 90 4.18 -4.38 9.50
N LEU A 91 3.82 -5.07 8.42
CA LEU A 91 4.74 -5.33 7.31
C LEU A 91 5.08 -4.02 6.62
N GLN A 92 6.36 -3.65 6.62
CA GLN A 92 6.85 -2.46 5.93
C GLN A 92 8.09 -2.83 5.12
N PRO A 93 8.12 -2.52 3.82
CA PRO A 93 9.35 -2.65 3.05
C PRO A 93 10.36 -1.55 3.42
N ASP A 94 11.60 -1.69 2.97
CA ASP A 94 12.66 -0.69 3.21
C ASP A 94 12.50 0.51 2.28
N LYS A 95 11.99 0.27 1.06
CA LYS A 95 11.57 1.30 0.12
C LYS A 95 10.06 1.20 -0.14
N PRO A 96 9.29 2.29 -0.14
CA PRO A 96 7.87 2.22 -0.51
C PRO A 96 7.67 1.72 -1.94
N ALA A 97 6.51 1.13 -2.21
CA ALA A 97 6.13 0.82 -3.58
C ALA A 97 5.97 2.12 -4.37
N THR A 98 6.85 2.33 -5.35
CA THR A 98 6.85 3.52 -6.21
C THR A 98 6.73 3.11 -7.66
N TYR A 99 6.33 4.06 -8.50
CA TYR A 99 6.42 3.92 -9.95
C TYR A 99 7.82 3.49 -10.40
N ILE A 100 7.87 2.65 -11.44
CA ILE A 100 9.07 2.51 -12.26
C ILE A 100 9.24 3.72 -13.17
N ASP A 101 10.44 3.95 -13.69
CA ASP A 101 10.77 5.09 -14.56
C ASP A 101 9.81 5.23 -15.75
N LEU A 102 9.41 4.11 -16.34
CA LEU A 102 8.48 4.09 -17.48
C LEU A 102 7.09 4.63 -17.12
N MET A 103 6.62 4.46 -15.88
CA MET A 103 5.35 5.02 -15.42
C MET A 103 5.41 6.55 -15.27
N LEU A 104 6.58 7.13 -14.96
CA LEU A 104 6.75 8.58 -14.91
C LEU A 104 6.55 9.22 -16.30
N LEU A 105 6.85 8.48 -17.37
CA LEU A 105 6.61 8.94 -18.74
C LEU A 105 5.12 9.15 -19.05
N GLN A 106 4.20 8.47 -18.36
CA GLN A 106 2.75 8.72 -18.49
C GLN A 106 2.38 10.17 -18.14
N HIS A 107 3.18 10.80 -17.28
CA HIS A 107 2.95 12.14 -16.77
C HIS A 107 3.91 13.18 -17.37
N ALA A 108 4.75 12.80 -18.34
CA ALA A 108 5.76 13.65 -18.96
C ALA A 108 5.47 13.86 -20.47
N PRO A 109 4.56 14.79 -20.82
CA PRO A 109 4.13 15.02 -22.20
C PRO A 109 5.25 15.56 -23.12
N LEU A 110 6.41 15.94 -22.56
CA LEU A 110 7.57 16.41 -23.34
C LEU A 110 8.46 15.27 -23.88
N LEU A 111 8.19 14.02 -23.50
CA LEU A 111 9.01 12.85 -23.90
C LEU A 111 8.33 12.03 -25.03
N VAL A 112 7.58 12.71 -25.90
CA VAL A 112 6.90 12.11 -27.06
C VAL A 112 7.93 11.40 -27.96
N GLY A 113 7.72 10.11 -28.22
CA GLY A 113 8.59 9.29 -29.07
C GLY A 113 9.30 8.13 -28.35
N LEU A 114 9.30 8.12 -27.02
CA LEU A 114 9.73 6.95 -26.23
C LEU A 114 8.64 5.87 -26.19
N ARG A 115 9.04 4.63 -25.87
CA ARG A 115 8.12 3.48 -25.73
C ARG A 115 6.98 3.84 -24.78
N ALA A 116 5.75 3.71 -25.26
CA ALA A 116 4.59 3.94 -24.42
C ALA A 116 4.57 2.94 -23.24
N PRO A 117 4.24 3.41 -22.03
CA PRO A 117 4.07 2.56 -20.87
C PRO A 117 2.96 1.53 -21.10
N PRO A 118 3.09 0.31 -20.54
CA PRO A 118 2.03 -0.69 -20.62
C PRO A 118 0.72 -0.16 -19.98
N PRO A 119 -0.45 -0.64 -20.43
CA PRO A 119 -1.71 -0.35 -19.75
C PRO A 119 -1.66 -0.75 -18.28
N GLY A 120 -2.22 0.10 -17.41
CA GLY A 120 -2.21 -0.10 -15.96
C GLY A 120 -0.99 0.53 -15.27
N HIS A 121 -0.73 0.08 -14.03
CA HIS A 121 0.32 0.61 -13.18
C HIS A 121 1.31 -0.49 -12.80
N VAL A 122 2.61 -0.22 -12.95
CA VAL A 122 3.69 -1.13 -12.54
C VAL A 122 4.56 -0.43 -11.49
N TRP A 123 4.55 -0.98 -10.27
CA TRP A 123 5.25 -0.41 -9.13
C TRP A 123 6.30 -1.39 -8.61
N THR A 124 7.33 -0.88 -7.95
CA THR A 124 8.40 -1.69 -7.38
C THR A 124 8.75 -1.22 -5.98
N THR A 125 9.17 -2.17 -5.14
CA THR A 125 9.61 -2.01 -3.75
C THR A 125 10.65 -3.09 -3.49
N TYR A 126 11.41 -2.98 -2.39
CA TYR A 126 12.30 -4.03 -1.93
C TYR A 126 12.34 -4.07 -0.40
N SER A 127 12.79 -5.21 0.11
CA SER A 127 13.13 -5.40 1.51
C SER A 127 14.50 -6.05 1.63
N ASP A 128 15.34 -5.53 2.51
CA ASP A 128 16.61 -6.11 2.89
C ASP A 128 16.37 -7.14 3.99
N VAL A 129 16.56 -8.41 3.66
CA VAL A 129 16.32 -9.52 4.59
C VAL A 129 17.64 -10.02 5.16
N ALA A 130 17.87 -9.76 6.44
CA ALA A 130 19.00 -10.36 7.16
C ALA A 130 18.68 -11.82 7.51
N VAL A 131 19.53 -12.75 7.08
CA VAL A 131 19.44 -14.16 7.48
C VAL A 131 20.11 -14.32 8.85
N SER A 132 19.33 -14.42 9.94
CA SER A 132 19.89 -14.81 11.23
C SER A 132 19.93 -16.34 11.34
N GLN A 133 21.13 -16.95 11.39
CA GLN A 133 21.24 -18.35 11.81
C GLN A 133 21.08 -18.44 13.33
N ARG A 134 20.06 -19.17 13.79
CA ARG A 134 19.98 -19.56 15.22
C ARG A 134 20.81 -20.82 15.41
N SER A 135 21.90 -20.72 16.16
CA SER A 135 22.62 -21.90 16.64
C SER A 135 21.78 -22.60 17.71
N SER A 136 21.28 -23.80 17.43
CA SER A 136 20.65 -24.65 18.43
C SER A 136 21.72 -25.18 19.40
N ALA A 137 21.86 -24.53 20.56
CA ALA A 137 22.57 -25.12 21.68
C ALA A 137 21.66 -26.19 22.32
N THR A 138 21.85 -27.44 21.93
CA THR A 138 21.25 -28.61 22.59
C THR A 138 21.77 -28.68 24.02
N ARG A 139 20.99 -28.20 24.99
CA ARG A 139 21.26 -28.45 26.42
C ARG A 139 20.97 -29.93 26.69
N GLN A 140 22.01 -30.76 26.67
CA GLN A 140 21.95 -32.07 27.33
C GLN A 140 22.04 -31.81 28.84
N LEU A 141 20.93 -32.08 29.54
CA LEU A 141 20.91 -32.20 30.99
C LEU A 141 21.28 -33.66 31.30
N TRP A 142 22.41 -33.83 31.98
CA TRP A 142 22.69 -35.00 32.81
C TRP A 142 22.41 -34.60 34.26
#